data_AF-A0A7W0JHR5-F1
#
_entry.id   AF-A0A7W0JHR5-F1
#
_cell.length_a   1.000
_cell.length_b   1.000
_cell.length_c   1.000
_cell.angle_alpha   90.00
_cell.angle_beta   90.00
_cell.angle_gamma   90.00
#
_symmetry.space_group_name_H-M   'P 1'
#
loop_
_entity.id
_entity.type
_entity.pdbx_description
1 polymer ?
#
loop_
_entity_poly.entity_id
_entity_poly.type
_entity_poly.pdbx_seq_one_letter_code
_entity_poly.pdbx_strand_id
1 'polypeptide(L)'
;MEQWFTYEMRDDDIIVRIGKGHSFSKSSDAVIGYLRSRYGSEGWTHADITWHFSESAALKREKRAIDEHLSIYGELPLWNRARGGGGRQVYVKCKAYTTYGQACGNDSLAGNYNFCGIHRR
;
A
#
# COMPACT_ATOMS: atom_id res chain seq x y z
N MET A 1 19.72 -13.84 -7.41
CA MET A 1 19.43 -12.48 -7.90
C MET A 1 18.11 -12.06 -7.30
N GLU A 2 18.10 -10.99 -6.49
CA GLU A 2 16.86 -10.47 -5.90
C GLU A 2 15.89 -10.02 -7.01
N GLN A 3 14.63 -10.44 -6.88
CA GLN A 3 13.56 -10.11 -7.82
C GLN A 3 12.49 -9.31 -7.08
N TRP A 4 11.99 -8.27 -7.71
CA TRP A 4 10.93 -7.45 -7.15
C TRP A 4 9.60 -7.85 -7.77
N PHE A 5 8.51 -7.70 -7.04
CA PHE A 5 7.17 -7.95 -7.56
C PHE A 5 6.15 -6.97 -6.99
N THR A 6 5.12 -6.70 -7.79
CA THR A 6 3.85 -6.13 -7.31
C THR A 6 2.82 -7.23 -7.26
N TYR A 7 1.91 -7.15 -6.30
CA TYR A 7 0.75 -8.01 -6.21
C TYR A 7 -0.52 -7.16 -6.11
N GLU A 8 -1.60 -7.67 -6.69
CA GLU A 8 -2.96 -7.17 -6.54
C GLU A 8 -3.82 -8.32 -6.05
N MET A 9 -4.21 -8.29 -4.79
CA MET A 9 -5.14 -9.25 -4.20
C MET A 9 -6.56 -8.78 -4.48
N ARG A 10 -7.40 -9.73 -4.89
CA ARG A 10 -8.77 -9.51 -5.29
C ARG A 10 -9.72 -10.45 -4.57
N ASP A 11 -10.90 -9.94 -4.26
CA ASP A 11 -12.08 -10.72 -3.89
C ASP A 11 -13.08 -10.54 -5.03
N ASP A 12 -13.29 -11.58 -5.81
CA ASP A 12 -13.89 -11.51 -7.16
C ASP A 12 -13.33 -10.34 -8.00
N ASP A 13 -14.16 -9.37 -8.37
CA ASP A 13 -13.78 -8.19 -9.16
C ASP A 13 -13.29 -7.00 -8.30
N ILE A 14 -13.30 -7.15 -6.97
CA ILE A 14 -12.96 -6.09 -6.04
C ILE A 14 -11.48 -6.21 -5.66
N ILE A 15 -10.72 -5.16 -5.93
CA ILE A 15 -9.36 -5.04 -5.43
C ILE A 15 -9.41 -4.83 -3.92
N VAL A 16 -8.87 -5.79 -3.17
CA VAL A 16 -8.79 -5.70 -1.70
C VAL A 16 -7.42 -5.23 -1.24
N ARG A 17 -6.37 -5.48 -2.02
CA ARG A 17 -5.01 -5.04 -1.67
C ARG A 17 -4.11 -4.90 -2.88
N ILE A 18 -3.36 -3.81 -2.94
CA ILE A 18 -2.20 -3.69 -3.83
C ILE A 18 -0.94 -3.59 -2.96
N GLY A 19 0.16 -4.16 -3.43
CA GLY A 19 1.44 -3.99 -2.76
C GLY A 19 2.62 -4.45 -3.57
N LYS A 20 3.80 -4.31 -2.96
CA LYS A 20 5.06 -4.86 -3.46
C LYS A 20 5.73 -5.80 -2.48
N GLY A 21 6.66 -6.58 -3.00
CA GLY A 21 7.59 -7.42 -2.26
C GLY A 21 8.85 -7.72 -3.09
N HIS A 22 9.76 -8.47 -2.49
CA HIS A 22 10.91 -9.04 -3.18
C HIS A 22 11.06 -10.51 -2.79
N SER A 23 11.68 -11.30 -3.66
CA SER A 23 12.02 -12.70 -3.40
C SER A 23 13.31 -13.07 -4.14
N PHE A 24 13.98 -14.11 -3.66
CA PHE A 24 15.18 -14.64 -4.33
C PHE A 24 14.85 -15.56 -5.51
N SER A 25 13.60 -16.00 -5.64
CA SER A 25 13.09 -16.86 -6.71
C SER A 25 11.78 -16.30 -7.29
N LYS A 26 11.61 -16.41 -8.62
CA LYS A 26 10.34 -16.08 -9.29
C LYS A 26 9.37 -17.25 -9.16
N SER A 27 8.59 -17.27 -8.08
CA SER A 27 7.53 -18.26 -7.88
C SER A 27 6.26 -17.57 -7.40
N SER A 28 5.24 -17.55 -8.26
CA SER A 28 3.93 -17.00 -7.90
C SER A 28 3.29 -17.78 -6.76
N ASP A 29 3.43 -19.11 -6.74
CA ASP A 29 2.90 -19.96 -5.66
C ASP A 29 3.54 -19.65 -4.31
N ALA A 30 4.86 -19.42 -4.28
CA ALA A 30 5.56 -19.03 -3.05
C ALA A 30 5.07 -17.67 -2.54
N VAL A 31 4.84 -16.71 -3.46
CA VAL A 31 4.28 -15.41 -3.11
C VAL A 31 2.85 -15.55 -2.62
N ILE A 32 2.00 -16.33 -3.28
CA ILE A 32 0.62 -16.59 -2.85
C ILE A 32 0.60 -17.24 -1.47
N GLY A 33 1.44 -18.26 -1.23
CA GLY A 33 1.58 -18.91 0.07
C GLY A 33 2.00 -17.92 1.17
N TYR A 34 2.96 -17.04 0.86
CA TYR A 34 3.35 -15.95 1.75
C TYR A 34 2.19 -14.96 2.02
N LEU A 35 1.44 -14.56 1.00
CA LEU A 35 0.31 -13.64 1.15
C LEU A 35 -0.80 -14.26 1.99
N ARG A 36 -1.12 -15.55 1.80
CA ARG A 36 -2.07 -16.30 2.61
C ARG A 36 -1.63 -16.39 4.06
N SER A 37 -0.35 -16.67 4.31
CA SER A 37 0.20 -16.71 5.67
C SER A 37 0.17 -15.33 6.35
N ARG A 38 0.42 -14.25 5.59
CA ARG A 38 0.54 -12.89 6.13
C ARG A 38 -0.80 -12.20 6.37
N TYR A 39 -1.76 -12.41 5.48
CA TYR A 39 -3.03 -11.68 5.48
C TYR A 39 -4.25 -12.57 5.73
N GLY A 40 -4.04 -13.87 5.94
CA GLY A 40 -5.11 -14.86 6.02
C GLY A 40 -5.60 -15.29 4.64
N SER A 41 -6.35 -16.38 4.61
CA SER A 41 -7.04 -16.89 3.41
C SER A 41 -8.50 -16.44 3.32
N GLU A 42 -9.00 -15.74 4.34
CA GLU A 42 -10.36 -15.20 4.40
C GLU A 42 -10.33 -13.76 3.88
N GLY A 43 -11.19 -13.42 2.90
CA GLY A 43 -11.34 -12.06 2.36
C GLY A 43 -10.61 -11.75 1.05
N TRP A 44 -10.11 -12.77 0.33
CA TRP A 44 -9.66 -12.65 -1.07
C TRP A 44 -9.61 -14.03 -1.75
N THR A 45 -9.84 -14.06 -3.07
CA THR A 45 -9.91 -15.29 -3.88
C THR A 45 -8.63 -15.56 -4.65
N HIS A 46 -8.01 -14.52 -5.21
CA HIS A 46 -6.79 -14.63 -6.01
C HIS A 46 -5.89 -13.40 -5.91
N ALA A 47 -4.65 -13.55 -6.36
CA ALA A 47 -3.68 -12.46 -6.42
C ALA A 47 -2.95 -12.45 -7.76
N ASP A 48 -3.01 -11.32 -8.45
CA ASP A 48 -2.25 -11.07 -9.67
C ASP A 48 -0.85 -10.59 -9.32
N ILE A 49 0.17 -11.31 -9.79
CA ILE A 49 1.57 -11.01 -9.49
C ILE A 49 2.27 -10.55 -10.76
N THR A 50 2.97 -9.42 -10.68
CA THR A 50 3.82 -8.93 -11.77
C THR A 50 5.24 -8.74 -11.27
N TRP A 51 6.18 -9.34 -11.99
CA TRP A 51 7.60 -9.33 -11.67
C TRP A 51 8.31 -8.12 -12.29
N HIS A 52 9.28 -7.59 -11.55
CA HIS A 52 10.04 -6.41 -11.88
C HIS A 52 11.54 -6.66 -11.67
N PHE A 53 12.36 -6.03 -12.50
CA PHE A 53 13.81 -6.11 -12.39
C PHE A 53 14.39 -5.22 -11.28
N SER A 54 13.60 -4.28 -10.75
CA SER A 54 14.03 -3.37 -9.68
C SER A 54 12.84 -2.93 -8.82
N GLU A 55 13.14 -2.49 -7.60
CA GLU A 55 12.14 -1.94 -6.67
C GLU A 55 11.41 -0.73 -7.26
N SER A 56 12.15 0.15 -7.95
CA SER A 56 11.59 1.38 -8.51
C SER A 56 10.52 1.10 -9.57
N ALA A 57 10.65 0.02 -10.34
CA ALA A 57 9.64 -0.39 -11.31
C ALA A 57 8.36 -0.88 -10.63
N ALA A 58 8.49 -1.63 -9.52
CA ALA A 58 7.35 -2.08 -8.72
C ALA A 58 6.52 -0.90 -8.16
N LEU A 59 7.19 0.14 -7.67
CA LEU A 59 6.53 1.33 -7.10
C LEU A 59 5.73 2.14 -8.13
N LYS A 60 6.15 2.20 -9.39
CA LYS A 60 5.48 2.98 -10.43
C LYS A 60 4.06 2.48 -10.73
N ARG A 61 3.85 1.15 -10.69
CA ARG A 61 2.54 0.55 -10.98
C ARG A 61 1.56 0.74 -9.83
N GLU A 62 2.00 0.50 -8.61
CA GLU A 62 1.20 0.77 -7.40
C GLU A 62 0.77 2.24 -7.35
N LYS A 63 1.71 3.14 -7.69
CA LYS A 63 1.44 4.58 -7.77
C LYS A 63 0.36 4.91 -8.77
N ARG A 64 0.48 4.38 -9.99
CA ARG A 64 -0.49 4.61 -11.05
C ARG A 64 -1.90 4.17 -10.63
N ALA A 65 -2.05 2.99 -10.05
CA ALA A 65 -3.37 2.49 -9.63
C ALA A 65 -4.02 3.38 -8.55
N ILE A 66 -3.22 3.88 -7.60
CA ILE A 66 -3.71 4.80 -6.56
C ILE A 66 -4.07 6.16 -7.15
N ASP A 67 -3.22 6.70 -8.04
CA ASP A 67 -3.45 7.99 -8.70
C ASP A 67 -4.70 7.94 -9.61
N GLU A 68 -4.90 6.84 -10.34
CA GLU A 68 -6.11 6.59 -11.15
C GLU A 68 -7.37 6.53 -10.27
N HIS A 69 -7.35 5.77 -9.17
CA HIS A 69 -8.49 5.69 -8.25
C HIS A 69 -8.83 7.06 -7.64
N LEU A 70 -7.81 7.79 -7.18
CA LEU A 70 -7.99 9.14 -6.62
C LEU A 70 -8.59 10.11 -7.66
N SER A 71 -8.17 10.01 -8.92
CA SER A 71 -8.70 10.84 -10.00
C SER A 71 -10.16 10.56 -10.31
N ILE A 72 -10.62 9.32 -10.15
CA ILE A 72 -11.99 8.90 -10.48
C ILE A 72 -12.94 9.17 -9.31
N TYR A 73 -12.53 8.83 -8.09
CA TYR A 73 -13.42 8.81 -6.92
C TYR A 73 -13.19 9.98 -5.95
N GLY A 74 -12.13 10.77 -6.13
CA GLY A 74 -11.81 11.89 -5.23
C GLY A 74 -11.27 11.49 -3.85
N GLU A 75 -11.13 10.19 -3.60
CA GLU A 75 -10.59 9.65 -2.34
C GLU A 75 -9.50 8.59 -2.59
N LEU A 76 -8.68 8.33 -1.58
CA LEU A 76 -7.68 7.26 -1.65
C LEU A 76 -8.39 5.90 -1.50
N PRO A 77 -7.96 4.88 -2.26
CA PRO A 77 -8.57 3.57 -2.14
C PRO A 77 -8.36 2.98 -0.74
N LEU A 78 -9.33 2.19 -0.28
CA LEU A 78 -9.34 1.62 1.07
C LEU A 78 -8.04 0.83 1.38
N TRP A 79 -7.51 0.11 0.39
CA TRP A 79 -6.25 -0.64 0.54
C TRP A 79 -5.02 0.24 0.80
N ASN A 80 -5.05 1.51 0.41
CA ASN A 80 -3.95 2.45 0.65
C ASN A 80 -3.98 3.04 2.07
N ARG A 81 -5.11 2.96 2.81
CA ARG A 81 -5.23 3.46 4.19
C ARG A 81 -4.26 2.77 5.15
N ALA A 82 -3.93 1.51 4.90
CA ALA A 82 -3.04 0.74 5.77
C ALA A 82 -1.54 0.93 5.49
N ARG A 83 -1.15 1.43 4.31
CA ARG A 83 0.25 1.37 3.83
C ARG A 83 0.94 2.71 3.61
N GLY A 84 0.22 3.82 3.49
CA GLY A 84 0.85 5.12 3.63
C GLY A 84 1.76 5.63 2.53
N GLY A 85 1.87 4.96 1.37
CA GLY A 85 2.91 5.41 0.42
C GLY A 85 2.93 4.78 -0.96
N GLY A 86 1.86 4.14 -1.42
CA GLY A 86 1.86 3.59 -2.77
C GLY A 86 1.67 4.63 -3.88
N GLY A 87 0.99 5.76 -3.61
CA GLY A 87 0.53 6.77 -4.59
C GLY A 87 1.29 8.09 -4.60
N ARG A 88 0.75 9.12 -5.28
CA ARG A 88 1.13 10.52 -5.04
C ARG A 88 1.18 10.77 -3.54
N GLN A 89 2.31 11.29 -3.06
CA GLN A 89 2.45 11.69 -1.67
C GLN A 89 1.56 12.91 -1.43
N VAL A 90 0.34 12.65 -0.97
CA VAL A 90 -0.57 13.69 -0.51
C VAL A 90 -0.24 13.94 0.95
N TYR A 91 0.32 15.12 1.21
CA TYR A 91 0.61 15.59 2.56
C TYR A 91 -0.62 16.29 3.13
N VAL A 92 -1.02 15.89 4.33
CA VAL A 92 -2.12 16.47 5.12
C VAL A 92 -1.60 16.74 6.53
N LYS A 93 -2.29 17.59 7.29
CA LYS A 93 -1.89 17.86 8.68
C LYS A 93 -2.09 16.65 9.58
N CYS A 94 -1.12 16.42 10.46
CA CYS A 94 -1.17 15.36 11.44
C CYS A 94 -2.38 15.56 12.39
N LYS A 95 -3.17 14.51 12.63
CA LYS A 95 -4.35 14.53 13.50
C LYS A 95 -4.04 14.48 15.00
N ALA A 96 -2.80 14.18 15.37
CA ALA A 96 -2.40 14.11 16.78
C ALA A 96 -2.43 15.49 17.45
N TYR A 97 -2.68 15.49 18.75
CA TYR A 97 -2.44 16.64 19.62
C TYR A 97 -1.07 16.50 20.30
N THR A 98 -0.40 17.62 20.51
CA THR A 98 0.83 17.71 21.30
C THR A 98 0.54 17.45 22.77
N THR A 99 1.59 17.24 23.57
CA THR A 99 1.48 17.09 25.03
C THR A 99 0.84 18.30 25.73
N TYR A 100 0.82 19.45 25.06
CA TYR A 100 0.18 20.69 25.54
C TYR A 100 -1.24 20.90 24.98
N GLY A 101 -1.82 19.89 24.33
CA GLY A 101 -3.20 19.93 23.80
C GLY A 101 -3.37 20.71 22.49
N GLN A 102 -2.28 21.09 21.81
CA GLN A 102 -2.34 21.80 20.53
C GLN A 102 -2.32 20.83 19.34
N ALA A 103 -2.90 21.19 18.20
CA ALA A 103 -2.82 20.36 16.99
C ALA A 103 -1.35 20.22 16.51
N CYS A 104 -0.96 19.02 16.07
CA CYS A 104 0.38 18.78 15.55
C CYS A 104 0.61 19.50 14.21
N GLY A 105 1.62 20.37 14.14
CA GLY A 105 1.94 21.13 12.92
C GLY A 105 2.60 20.33 11.80
N ASN A 106 3.06 19.10 12.10
CA ASN A 106 3.78 18.27 11.13
C ASN A 106 2.85 17.80 10.01
N ASP A 107 3.41 17.74 8.81
CA ASP A 107 2.75 17.06 7.71
C ASP A 107 2.81 15.54 7.92
N SER A 108 1.75 14.89 7.45
CA SER A 108 1.55 13.45 7.46
C SER A 108 1.16 13.02 6.06
N LEU A 109 1.57 11.83 5.65
CA LEU A 109 1.03 11.24 4.44
C LEU A 109 -0.44 10.87 4.72
N ALA A 110 -1.36 11.26 3.83
CA ALA A 110 -2.78 10.94 3.99
C ALA A 110 -3.02 9.44 4.18
N GLY A 111 -2.22 8.59 3.52
CA GLY A 111 -2.28 7.14 3.70
C GLY A 111 -1.74 6.62 5.05
N ASN A 112 -1.14 7.47 5.91
CA ASN A 112 -0.69 7.11 7.26
C ASN A 112 -1.77 7.42 8.31
N TYR A 113 -3.05 7.28 7.96
CA TYR A 113 -4.18 7.69 8.80
C TYR A 113 -4.09 9.15 9.27
N ASN A 114 -3.38 9.98 8.50
CA ASN A 114 -3.04 11.36 8.83
C ASN A 114 -2.24 11.50 10.14
N PHE A 115 -1.33 10.55 10.44
CA PHE A 115 -0.35 10.69 11.51
C PHE A 115 1.06 10.85 10.95
N CYS A 116 1.81 11.82 11.47
CA CYS A 116 3.21 12.03 11.10
C CYS A 116 4.09 10.92 11.70
N GLY A 117 5.34 10.80 11.23
CA GLY A 117 6.25 9.74 11.68
C GLY A 117 6.51 9.69 13.19
N ILE A 118 6.27 10.79 13.92
CA ILE A 118 6.39 10.86 15.38
C ILE A 118 5.17 10.22 16.07
N HIS A 119 3.96 10.51 15.57
CA HIS A 119 2.70 10.12 16.19
C HIS A 119 2.09 8.84 15.62
N ARG A 120 2.75 8.19 14.66
CA ARG A 120 2.34 6.90 14.08
C ARG A 120 2.80 5.68 14.92
N ARG A 121 3.36 5.90 16.11
CA ARG A 121 3.85 4.83 16.99
C ARG A 121 2.72 4.13 17.71
#